data_AF-A0A8H9R2C5-F1
#
_entry.id   AF-A0A8H9R2C5-F1
#
_cell.length_a   1.000
_cell.length_b   1.000
_cell.length_c   1.000
_cell.angle_alpha   90.00
_cell.angle_beta   90.00
_cell.angle_gamma   90.00
#
_symmetry.space_group_name_H-M   'P 1'
#
loop_
_entity.id
_entity.type
_entity.pdbx_description
1 polymer ?
#
loop_
_entity_poly.entity_id
_entity_poly.type
_entity_poly.pdbx_seq_one_letter_code
_entity_poly.pdbx_strand_id
1 'polypeptide(L)'
;MSNDWEKKVNQEIENGLNAIINEIANVLRIFFFRVGLGFKKAWKNKKLFIGFFLSFLIPIVARIKCDYFLVDTKFYFKIIYFLTFIAPLFYMVIVSFVKNKEDKRNAEYRLAFEQLNFVGADSKTPILKSFIEDKGTRIDEITFESMIPIETWKSYIPQLQTSLNISIISIEQGASKRIVIIKSMAGDAKIPKYLPWDDKYIEEQEGVVVVGQTFSGNIKIDLNKSPHILSAGETGSGKSVILRCILWQLLKQGAIAYMVDFKGGVEFGLEYEKVGQVITEVDAAEKLFKYLVDENAKRLKLLRESGSKNIG
;
A
#
# COMPACT_ATOMS: atom_id res chain seq x y z
N MET A 1 -43.64 -3.54 -66.01
CA MET A 1 -42.19 -3.42 -65.72
C MET A 1 -41.83 -2.31 -64.72
N SER A 2 -42.76 -1.44 -64.28
CA SER A 2 -42.46 -0.34 -63.32
C SER A 2 -42.37 -0.74 -61.84
N ASN A 3 -43.03 -1.82 -61.40
CA ASN A 3 -43.12 -2.14 -59.96
C ASN A 3 -41.91 -2.88 -59.37
N ASP A 4 -41.04 -3.45 -60.19
CA ASP A 4 -39.96 -4.34 -59.72
C ASP A 4 -38.64 -3.57 -59.47
N TRP A 5 -38.41 -2.50 -60.24
CA TRP A 5 -37.27 -1.60 -60.03
C TRP A 5 -37.49 -0.72 -58.79
N GLU A 6 -38.70 -0.21 -58.58
CA GLU A 6 -39.04 0.58 -57.37
C GLU A 6 -38.89 -0.25 -56.10
N LYS A 7 -39.30 -1.52 -56.12
CA LYS A 7 -39.12 -2.43 -54.97
C LYS A 7 -37.65 -2.69 -54.65
N LYS A 8 -36.81 -2.91 -55.67
CA LYS A 8 -35.37 -3.10 -55.46
C LYS A 8 -34.69 -1.85 -54.92
N VAL A 9 -35.01 -0.67 -55.47
CA VAL A 9 -34.46 0.61 -55.00
C VAL A 9 -34.89 0.90 -53.57
N ASN A 10 -36.16 0.70 -53.24
CA ASN A 10 -36.66 0.88 -51.87
C ASN A 10 -36.01 -0.10 -50.88
N GLN A 11 -35.78 -1.34 -51.29
CA GLN A 11 -35.12 -2.35 -50.45
C GLN A 11 -33.62 -2.04 -50.24
N GLU A 12 -32.92 -1.52 -51.24
CA GLU A 12 -31.54 -1.04 -51.08
C GLU A 12 -31.45 0.20 -50.18
N ILE A 13 -32.40 1.14 -50.30
CA ILE A 13 -32.50 2.30 -49.40
C ILE A 13 -32.78 1.85 -47.97
N GLU A 14 -33.69 0.91 -47.76
CA GLU A 14 -34.06 0.40 -46.43
C GLU A 14 -32.90 -0.38 -45.80
N ASN A 15 -32.17 -1.18 -46.57
CA ASN A 15 -30.96 -1.86 -46.11
C ASN A 15 -29.84 -0.86 -45.74
N GLY A 16 -29.64 0.19 -46.55
CA GLY A 16 -28.69 1.26 -46.26
C GLY A 16 -29.05 2.05 -44.99
N LEU A 17 -30.33 2.39 -44.82
CA LEU A 17 -30.84 3.04 -43.61
C LEU A 17 -30.64 2.15 -42.37
N ASN A 18 -30.95 0.86 -42.47
CA ASN A 18 -30.75 -0.10 -41.38
C ASN A 18 -29.27 -0.25 -40.99
N ALA A 19 -28.35 -0.21 -41.96
CA ALA A 19 -26.91 -0.25 -41.70
C ALA A 19 -26.46 0.99 -40.91
N ILE A 20 -26.89 2.19 -41.33
CA ILE A 20 -26.59 3.46 -40.65
C ILE A 20 -27.17 3.46 -39.23
N ILE A 21 -28.41 3.00 -39.05
CA ILE A 21 -29.06 2.90 -37.73
C ILE A 21 -28.27 1.97 -36.80
N ASN A 22 -27.83 0.82 -37.29
CA ASN A 22 -27.03 -0.13 -36.50
C ASN A 22 -25.67 0.44 -36.09
N GLU A 23 -25.02 1.19 -36.99
CA GLU A 23 -23.75 1.85 -36.68
C GLU A 23 -23.93 2.94 -35.62
N ILE A 24 -24.96 3.78 -35.75
CA ILE A 24 -25.32 4.79 -34.74
C ILE A 24 -25.65 4.12 -33.40
N ALA A 25 -26.41 3.03 -33.40
CA ALA A 25 -26.74 2.28 -32.18
C ALA A 25 -25.48 1.71 -31.49
N ASN A 26 -24.51 1.21 -32.27
CA ASN A 26 -23.23 0.75 -31.75
C ASN A 26 -22.41 1.90 -31.14
N VAL A 27 -22.34 3.05 -31.82
CA VAL A 27 -21.65 4.25 -31.30
C VAL A 27 -22.29 4.72 -29.99
N LEU A 28 -23.62 4.78 -29.92
CA LEU A 28 -24.35 5.14 -28.69
C LEU A 28 -24.10 4.12 -27.57
N ARG A 29 -24.11 2.82 -27.88
CA ARG A 29 -23.84 1.76 -26.90
C ARG A 29 -22.42 1.90 -26.32
N ILE A 30 -21.42 2.13 -27.15
CA ILE A 30 -20.03 2.35 -26.72
C ILE A 30 -19.94 3.63 -25.88
N PHE A 31 -20.62 4.70 -26.29
CA PHE A 31 -20.64 5.97 -25.58
C PHE A 31 -21.20 5.81 -24.15
N PHE A 32 -22.40 5.25 -24.00
CA PHE A 32 -23.02 5.06 -22.69
C PHE A 32 -22.25 4.06 -21.81
N PHE A 33 -21.66 3.02 -22.40
CA PHE A 33 -20.76 2.12 -21.68
C PHE A 33 -19.55 2.88 -21.09
N ARG A 34 -18.93 3.76 -21.88
CA ARG A 34 -17.80 4.60 -21.41
C ARG A 34 -18.22 5.62 -20.36
N VAL A 35 -19.39 6.25 -20.51
CA VAL A 35 -19.96 7.13 -19.47
C VAL A 35 -20.10 6.37 -18.15
N GLY A 36 -20.63 5.15 -18.17
CA GLY A 36 -20.77 4.31 -16.98
C GLY A 36 -19.43 3.96 -16.33
N LEU A 37 -18.41 3.63 -17.12
CA LEU A 37 -17.04 3.41 -16.62
C LEU A 37 -16.44 4.67 -16.01
N GLY A 38 -16.61 5.81 -16.67
CA GLY A 38 -16.18 7.12 -16.18
C GLY A 38 -16.81 7.45 -14.83
N PHE A 39 -18.12 7.22 -14.70
CA PHE A 39 -18.84 7.44 -13.46
C PHE A 39 -18.34 6.55 -12.33
N LYS A 40 -18.17 5.24 -12.58
CA LYS A 40 -17.61 4.30 -11.61
C LYS A 40 -16.21 4.70 -11.14
N LYS A 41 -15.37 5.24 -12.05
CA LYS A 41 -14.04 5.77 -11.72
C LYS A 41 -14.11 7.07 -10.92
N ALA A 42 -14.94 8.01 -11.32
CA ALA A 42 -15.13 9.29 -10.64
C ALA A 42 -15.64 9.08 -9.21
N TRP A 43 -16.57 8.15 -9.00
CA TRP A 43 -17.13 7.82 -7.69
C TRP A 43 -16.07 7.38 -6.67
N LYS A 44 -15.02 6.69 -7.12
CA LYS A 44 -13.91 6.25 -6.28
C LYS A 44 -12.85 7.33 -6.03
N ASN A 45 -12.83 8.43 -6.80
CA ASN A 45 -11.79 9.45 -6.74
C ASN A 45 -12.39 10.86 -6.58
N LYS A 46 -12.27 11.42 -5.36
CA LYS A 46 -12.83 12.74 -5.00
C LYS A 46 -12.45 13.85 -5.98
N LYS A 47 -11.23 13.86 -6.54
CA LYS A 47 -10.79 14.91 -7.50
C LYS A 47 -11.53 14.82 -8.83
N LEU A 48 -11.72 13.60 -9.35
CA LEU A 48 -12.47 13.36 -10.58
C LEU A 48 -13.97 13.64 -10.39
N PHE A 49 -14.48 13.40 -9.19
CA PHE A 49 -15.87 13.74 -8.85
C PHE A 49 -16.11 15.25 -8.77
N ILE A 50 -15.16 16.04 -8.25
CA ILE A 50 -15.24 17.50 -8.26
C ILE A 50 -15.26 18.05 -9.70
N GLY A 51 -14.44 17.49 -10.59
CA GLY A 51 -14.45 17.89 -12.01
C GLY A 51 -15.78 17.62 -12.71
N PHE A 52 -16.53 16.59 -12.29
CA PHE A 52 -17.89 16.35 -12.79
C PHE A 52 -18.84 17.49 -12.43
N PHE A 53 -18.82 18.00 -11.19
CA PHE A 53 -19.62 19.17 -10.84
C PHE A 53 -19.21 20.43 -11.60
N LEU A 54 -17.90 20.63 -11.82
CA LEU A 54 -17.41 21.74 -12.63
C LEU A 54 -17.89 21.66 -14.09
N SER A 55 -18.10 20.46 -14.63
CA SER A 55 -18.61 20.30 -16.00
C SER A 55 -20.03 20.85 -16.19
N PHE A 56 -20.83 20.99 -15.11
CA PHE A 56 -22.15 21.63 -15.15
C PHE A 56 -22.09 23.16 -15.23
N LEU A 57 -20.94 23.78 -14.98
CA LEU A 57 -20.78 25.22 -15.18
C LEU A 57 -20.95 25.61 -16.65
N ILE A 58 -20.58 24.72 -17.58
CA ILE A 58 -20.69 24.96 -19.02
C ILE A 58 -22.16 25.17 -19.45
N PRO A 59 -23.10 24.24 -19.18
CA PRO A 59 -24.51 24.47 -19.50
C PRO A 59 -25.15 25.59 -18.68
N ILE A 60 -24.71 25.83 -17.44
CA ILE A 60 -25.22 26.96 -16.62
C ILE A 60 -24.86 28.31 -17.26
N VAL A 61 -23.60 28.49 -17.67
CA VAL A 61 -23.15 29.71 -18.34
C VAL A 61 -23.83 29.88 -19.70
N ALA A 62 -23.98 28.78 -20.47
CA ALA A 62 -24.72 28.80 -21.72
C ALA A 62 -26.18 29.23 -21.52
N ARG A 63 -26.83 28.77 -20.44
CA ARG A 63 -28.21 29.14 -20.08
C ARG A 63 -28.35 30.60 -19.65
N ILE A 64 -27.36 31.16 -18.95
CA ILE A 64 -27.33 32.60 -18.60
C ILE A 64 -27.16 33.45 -19.86
N LYS A 65 -26.31 33.02 -20.79
CA LYS A 65 -26.09 33.69 -22.09
C LYS A 65 -27.00 33.16 -23.20
N CYS A 66 -28.23 32.74 -22.87
CA CYS A 66 -29.14 32.11 -23.83
C CYS A 66 -29.39 32.98 -25.07
N ASP A 67 -29.49 34.30 -24.89
CA ASP A 67 -29.75 35.25 -25.96
C ASP A 67 -28.62 35.28 -27.00
N TYR A 68 -27.35 35.15 -26.55
CA TYR A 68 -26.19 35.06 -27.43
C TYR A 68 -26.26 33.86 -28.38
N PHE A 69 -26.88 32.75 -27.95
CA PHE A 69 -26.96 31.53 -28.75
C PHE A 69 -28.25 31.39 -29.56
N LEU A 70 -29.35 32.02 -29.13
CA LEU A 70 -30.68 31.76 -29.71
C LEU A 70 -31.26 32.95 -30.50
N VAL A 71 -30.84 34.18 -30.20
CA VAL A 71 -31.40 35.40 -30.81
C VAL A 71 -30.55 35.83 -32.01
N ASP A 72 -31.19 35.86 -33.19
CA ASP A 72 -30.63 36.39 -34.45
C ASP A 72 -29.26 35.81 -34.87
N THR A 73 -29.00 34.56 -34.49
CA THR A 73 -27.78 33.84 -34.80
C THR A 73 -28.00 32.70 -35.79
N LYS A 74 -26.93 32.36 -36.52
CA LYS A 74 -26.92 31.27 -37.49
C LYS A 74 -27.28 29.93 -36.82
N PHE A 75 -27.93 29.06 -37.57
CA PHE A 75 -28.46 27.76 -37.09
C PHE A 75 -27.46 26.93 -36.26
N TYR A 76 -26.17 26.95 -36.60
CA TYR A 76 -25.15 26.20 -35.86
C TYR A 76 -24.97 26.69 -34.40
N PHE A 77 -25.24 27.94 -34.06
CA PHE A 77 -25.18 28.42 -32.67
C PHE A 77 -26.23 27.75 -31.79
N LYS A 78 -27.40 27.44 -32.35
CA LYS A 78 -28.46 26.68 -31.66
C LYS A 78 -28.03 25.24 -31.40
N ILE A 79 -27.35 24.60 -32.36
CA ILE A 79 -26.77 23.26 -32.18
C ILE A 79 -25.73 23.27 -31.07
N ILE A 80 -24.82 24.25 -31.07
CA ILE A 80 -23.78 24.38 -30.04
C ILE A 80 -24.41 24.52 -28.65
N TYR A 81 -25.48 25.32 -28.51
CA TYR A 81 -26.20 25.47 -27.24
C TYR A 81 -26.70 24.13 -26.71
N PHE A 82 -27.37 23.31 -27.51
CA PHE A 82 -27.84 21.99 -27.06
C PHE A 82 -26.69 21.01 -26.74
N LEU A 83 -25.57 21.09 -27.48
CA LEU A 83 -24.39 20.28 -27.18
C LEU A 83 -23.76 20.59 -25.82
N THR A 84 -23.90 21.82 -25.31
CA THR A 84 -23.37 22.17 -23.97
C THR A 84 -24.04 21.38 -22.84
N PHE A 85 -25.30 20.95 -22.99
CA PHE A 85 -26.00 20.13 -22.00
C PHE A 85 -25.48 18.70 -21.93
N ILE A 86 -24.77 18.23 -22.97
CA ILE A 86 -24.13 16.91 -23.03
C ILE A 86 -22.70 16.96 -22.44
N ALA A 87 -22.16 18.15 -22.13
CA ALA A 87 -20.80 18.32 -21.61
C ALA A 87 -20.47 17.45 -20.37
N PRO A 88 -21.38 17.25 -19.38
CA PRO A 88 -21.11 16.34 -18.26
C PRO A 88 -20.96 14.87 -18.67
N LEU A 89 -21.67 14.43 -19.72
CA LEU A 89 -21.53 13.07 -20.26
C LEU A 89 -20.19 12.90 -20.99
N PHE A 90 -19.76 13.91 -21.75
CA PHE A 90 -18.43 13.92 -22.36
C PHE A 90 -17.31 13.93 -21.33
N TYR A 91 -17.47 14.67 -20.22
CA TYR A 91 -16.53 14.62 -19.10
C TYR A 91 -16.36 13.20 -18.56
N MET A 92 -17.46 12.46 -18.39
CA MET A 92 -17.40 11.05 -17.95
C MET A 92 -16.69 10.15 -18.97
N VAL A 93 -16.90 10.35 -20.27
CA VAL A 93 -16.13 9.65 -21.30
C VAL A 93 -14.64 9.95 -21.17
N ILE A 94 -14.24 11.20 -20.96
CA ILE A 94 -12.83 11.59 -20.74
C ILE A 94 -12.26 10.90 -19.49
N VAL A 95 -13.01 10.91 -18.38
CA VAL A 95 -12.63 10.23 -17.13
C VAL A 95 -12.45 8.73 -17.33
N SER A 96 -13.21 8.09 -18.22
CA SER A 96 -13.07 6.66 -18.52
C SER A 96 -11.66 6.30 -19.01
N PHE A 97 -10.99 7.22 -19.72
CA PHE A 97 -9.63 7.07 -20.24
C PHE A 97 -8.53 7.40 -19.22
N VAL A 98 -8.87 8.03 -18.10
CA VAL A 98 -7.89 8.29 -17.04
C VAL A 98 -7.48 6.95 -16.43
N LYS A 99 -6.21 6.58 -16.63
CA LYS A 99 -5.62 5.38 -16.02
C LYS A 99 -5.37 5.65 -14.54
N ASN A 100 -6.07 4.93 -13.67
CA ASN A 100 -5.79 4.98 -12.23
C ASN A 100 -4.56 4.13 -11.88
N LYS A 101 -4.04 4.27 -10.64
CA LYS A 101 -2.89 3.49 -10.15
C LYS A 101 -3.10 1.98 -10.32
N GLU A 102 -4.33 1.52 -10.09
CA GLU A 102 -4.77 0.12 -10.28
C GLU A 102 -4.69 -0.33 -11.75
N ASP A 103 -5.19 0.49 -12.69
CA ASP A 103 -5.14 0.20 -14.13
C ASP A 103 -3.68 0.13 -14.63
N LYS A 104 -2.82 1.02 -14.13
CA LYS A 104 -1.39 1.02 -14.48
C LYS A 104 -0.70 -0.26 -14.00
N ARG A 105 -0.96 -0.67 -12.76
CA ARG A 105 -0.42 -1.91 -12.19
C ARG A 105 -0.94 -3.16 -12.89
N ASN A 106 -2.23 -3.21 -13.21
CA ASN A 106 -2.81 -4.29 -14.00
C ASN A 106 -2.13 -4.45 -15.36
N ALA A 107 -1.86 -3.33 -16.04
CA ALA A 107 -1.16 -3.34 -17.32
C ALA A 107 0.29 -3.82 -17.19
N GLU A 108 0.99 -3.39 -16.12
CA GLU A 108 2.36 -3.81 -15.80
C GLU A 108 2.46 -5.31 -15.54
N TYR A 109 1.61 -5.85 -14.66
CA TYR A 109 1.58 -7.28 -14.37
C TYR A 109 1.19 -8.11 -15.58
N ARG A 110 0.20 -7.67 -16.35
CA ARG A 110 -0.20 -8.35 -17.58
C ARG A 110 0.97 -8.43 -18.56
N LEU A 111 1.67 -7.33 -18.79
CA LEU A 111 2.83 -7.30 -19.70
C LEU A 111 3.95 -8.23 -19.21
N ALA A 112 4.25 -8.23 -17.91
CA ALA A 112 5.24 -9.11 -17.32
C ALA A 112 4.88 -10.61 -17.49
N PHE A 113 3.61 -10.98 -17.26
CA PHE A 113 3.17 -12.36 -17.46
C PHE A 113 3.17 -12.77 -18.93
N GLU A 114 2.80 -11.87 -19.85
CA GLU A 114 2.86 -12.12 -21.30
C GLU A 114 4.30 -12.36 -21.75
N GLN A 115 5.27 -11.57 -21.27
CA GLN A 115 6.69 -11.75 -21.58
C GLN A 115 7.26 -13.07 -21.05
N LEU A 116 6.80 -13.53 -19.89
CA LEU A 116 7.17 -14.82 -19.31
C LEU A 116 6.43 -16.01 -19.93
N ASN A 117 5.46 -15.76 -20.82
CA ASN A 117 4.48 -16.75 -21.28
C ASN A 117 3.82 -17.51 -20.11
N PHE A 118 3.55 -16.78 -19.01
CA PHE A 118 3.01 -17.34 -17.78
C PHE A 118 1.48 -17.41 -17.87
N VAL A 119 0.98 -18.42 -18.57
CA VAL A 119 -0.44 -18.62 -18.87
C VAL A 119 -0.97 -19.95 -18.32
N GLY A 120 -2.25 -19.97 -17.97
CA GLY A 120 -2.95 -21.19 -17.55
C GLY A 120 -3.35 -22.10 -18.72
N ALA A 121 -4.00 -23.22 -18.41
CA ALA A 121 -4.55 -24.14 -19.41
C ALA A 121 -5.59 -23.49 -20.34
N ASP A 122 -6.18 -22.36 -19.92
CA ASP A 122 -7.10 -21.54 -20.69
C ASP A 122 -6.40 -20.47 -21.57
N SER A 123 -5.06 -20.52 -21.64
CA SER A 123 -4.22 -19.56 -22.36
C SER A 123 -4.38 -18.11 -21.87
N LYS A 124 -4.82 -17.90 -20.62
CA LYS A 124 -4.94 -16.58 -20.01
C LYS A 124 -3.84 -16.34 -18.98
N THR A 125 -3.35 -15.11 -18.92
CA THR A 125 -2.45 -14.64 -17.86
C THR A 125 -3.21 -14.43 -16.54
N PRO A 126 -2.53 -14.49 -15.39
CA PRO A 126 -3.15 -14.22 -14.10
C PRO A 126 -3.81 -12.84 -14.03
N ILE A 127 -5.01 -12.80 -13.45
CA ILE A 127 -5.80 -11.58 -13.29
C ILE A 127 -5.62 -11.08 -11.86
N LEU A 128 -5.16 -9.84 -11.69
CA LEU A 128 -5.07 -9.20 -10.38
C LEU A 128 -6.47 -8.95 -9.81
N LYS A 129 -6.73 -9.49 -8.62
CA LYS A 129 -8.00 -9.33 -7.89
C LYS A 129 -7.93 -8.22 -6.86
N SER A 130 -6.83 -8.17 -6.13
CA SER A 130 -6.60 -7.16 -5.11
C SER A 130 -5.11 -6.93 -4.92
N PHE A 131 -4.81 -5.73 -4.47
CA PHE A 131 -3.49 -5.35 -3.98
C PHE A 131 -3.69 -4.56 -2.70
N ILE A 132 -3.17 -5.06 -1.59
CA ILE A 132 -3.30 -4.45 -0.27
C ILE A 132 -1.88 -4.11 0.20
N GLU A 133 -1.61 -2.82 0.39
CA GLU A 133 -0.32 -2.31 0.85
C GLU A 133 -0.33 -2.13 2.36
N ASP A 134 0.53 -2.84 3.08
CA ASP A 134 0.85 -2.49 4.47
C ASP A 134 1.92 -1.39 4.47
N LYS A 135 1.51 -0.17 4.81
CA LYS A 135 2.40 1.00 4.83
C LYS A 135 3.49 0.92 5.90
N GLY A 136 3.27 0.17 6.98
CA GLY A 136 4.20 0.04 8.09
C GLY A 136 5.28 -0.98 7.78
N THR A 137 4.87 -2.21 7.47
CA THR A 137 5.81 -3.31 7.19
C THR A 137 6.36 -3.28 5.76
N ARG A 138 5.71 -2.55 4.84
CA ARG A 138 5.96 -2.56 3.39
C ARG A 138 5.77 -3.95 2.76
N ILE A 139 5.05 -4.83 3.45
CA ILE A 139 4.65 -6.13 2.94
C ILE A 139 3.31 -5.95 2.22
N ASP A 140 3.33 -6.11 0.91
CA ASP A 140 2.17 -6.06 0.05
C ASP A 140 1.55 -7.47 -0.07
N GLU A 141 0.22 -7.53 0.04
CA GLU A 141 -0.57 -8.72 -0.29
C GLU A 141 -1.17 -8.56 -1.68
N ILE A 142 -0.77 -9.44 -2.60
CA ILE A 142 -1.18 -9.43 -4.01
C ILE A 142 -1.98 -10.70 -4.30
N THR A 143 -3.24 -10.54 -4.67
CA THR A 143 -4.11 -11.70 -4.98
C THR A 143 -4.32 -11.81 -6.48
N PHE A 144 -4.01 -12.99 -7.04
CA PHE A 144 -4.25 -13.31 -8.44
C PHE A 144 -5.26 -14.45 -8.60
N GLU A 145 -6.03 -14.38 -9.69
CA GLU A 145 -6.89 -15.47 -10.17
C GLU A 145 -6.32 -16.04 -11.47
N SER A 146 -6.08 -17.36 -11.53
CA SER A 146 -5.53 -18.04 -12.71
C SER A 146 -5.89 -19.54 -12.72
N MET A 147 -5.70 -20.21 -13.87
CA MET A 147 -5.74 -21.68 -13.97
C MET A 147 -4.36 -22.33 -13.78
N ILE A 148 -3.38 -21.59 -13.28
CA ILE A 148 -2.00 -22.07 -13.07
C ILE A 148 -1.91 -22.71 -11.67
N PRO A 149 -1.46 -23.97 -11.55
CA PRO A 149 -1.28 -24.63 -10.26
C PRO A 149 -0.28 -23.90 -9.37
N ILE A 150 -0.51 -23.87 -8.05
CA ILE A 150 0.35 -23.18 -7.09
C ILE A 150 1.81 -23.65 -7.12
N GLU A 151 2.07 -24.92 -7.45
CA GLU A 151 3.45 -25.40 -7.53
C GLU A 151 4.21 -24.85 -8.73
N THR A 152 3.50 -24.53 -9.81
CA THR A 152 4.05 -23.77 -10.95
C THR A 152 4.32 -22.32 -10.56
N TRP A 153 3.47 -21.70 -9.73
CA TRP A 153 3.77 -20.38 -9.18
C TRP A 153 5.05 -20.38 -8.33
N LYS A 154 5.22 -21.40 -7.48
CA LYS A 154 6.43 -21.54 -6.65
C LYS A 154 7.68 -21.79 -7.49
N SER A 155 7.60 -22.61 -8.55
CA SER A 155 8.75 -22.84 -9.43
C SER A 155 9.18 -21.59 -10.21
N TYR A 156 8.25 -20.67 -10.47
CA TYR A 156 8.50 -19.38 -11.14
C TYR A 156 8.90 -18.24 -10.20
N ILE A 157 9.11 -18.48 -8.89
CA ILE A 157 9.49 -17.44 -7.93
C ILE A 157 10.65 -16.56 -8.44
N PRO A 158 11.79 -17.11 -8.91
CA PRO A 158 12.91 -16.27 -9.38
C PRO A 158 12.52 -15.34 -10.53
N GLN A 159 11.79 -15.86 -11.52
CA GLN A 159 11.34 -15.10 -12.70
C GLN A 159 10.33 -14.04 -12.31
N LEU A 160 9.37 -14.35 -11.43
CA LEU A 160 8.38 -13.40 -10.94
C LEU A 160 9.04 -12.27 -10.14
N GLN A 161 10.02 -12.58 -9.29
CA GLN A 161 10.78 -11.56 -8.56
C GLN A 161 11.49 -10.59 -9.50
N THR A 162 12.12 -11.10 -10.56
CA THR A 162 12.80 -10.26 -11.56
C THR A 162 11.81 -9.46 -12.41
N SER A 163 10.79 -10.10 -13.00
CA SER A 163 9.86 -9.45 -13.93
C SER A 163 8.94 -8.44 -13.26
N LEU A 164 8.57 -8.67 -12.00
CA LEU A 164 7.69 -7.76 -11.23
C LEU A 164 8.48 -6.79 -10.34
N ASN A 165 9.82 -6.92 -10.27
CA ASN A 165 10.70 -6.18 -9.37
C ASN A 165 10.21 -6.21 -7.91
N ILE A 166 9.99 -7.42 -7.38
CA ILE A 166 9.54 -7.67 -6.01
C ILE A 166 10.39 -8.73 -5.32
N SER A 167 10.42 -8.72 -3.99
CA SER A 167 10.92 -9.82 -3.17
C SER A 167 9.75 -10.62 -2.62
N ILE A 168 9.56 -11.86 -3.08
CA ILE A 168 8.48 -12.74 -2.62
C ILE A 168 8.86 -13.35 -1.28
N ILE A 169 7.96 -13.25 -0.30
CA ILE A 169 8.07 -13.85 1.03
C ILE A 169 7.35 -15.21 1.05
N SER A 170 6.09 -15.24 0.60
CA SER A 170 5.31 -16.47 0.51
C SER A 170 4.33 -16.43 -0.67
N ILE A 171 3.98 -17.62 -1.15
CA ILE A 171 2.88 -17.85 -2.09
C ILE A 171 1.96 -18.90 -1.47
N GLU A 172 0.72 -18.51 -1.21
CA GLU A 172 -0.28 -19.30 -0.52
C GLU A 172 -1.53 -19.49 -1.40
N GLN A 173 -2.24 -20.59 -1.19
CA GLN A 173 -3.50 -20.84 -1.89
C GLN A 173 -4.63 -20.09 -1.17
N GLY A 174 -5.43 -19.33 -1.91
CA GLY A 174 -6.62 -18.67 -1.39
C GLY A 174 -7.85 -19.58 -1.33
N ALA A 175 -9.04 -18.96 -1.34
CA ALA A 175 -10.33 -19.65 -1.17
C ALA A 175 -10.63 -20.75 -2.23
N SER A 176 -9.96 -20.71 -3.38
CA SER A 176 -10.08 -21.75 -4.40
C SER A 176 -8.72 -22.09 -5.00
N LYS A 177 -8.62 -23.22 -5.69
CA LYS A 177 -7.42 -23.63 -6.44
C LYS A 177 -7.04 -22.66 -7.57
N ARG A 178 -7.92 -21.72 -7.91
CA ARG A 178 -7.65 -20.66 -8.89
C ARG A 178 -7.11 -19.37 -8.28
N ILE A 179 -7.18 -19.22 -6.97
CA ILE A 179 -6.76 -18.00 -6.27
C ILE A 179 -5.42 -18.24 -5.59
N VAL A 180 -4.43 -17.42 -5.91
CA VAL A 180 -3.13 -17.39 -5.22
C VAL A 180 -2.94 -16.04 -4.53
N ILE A 181 -2.36 -16.08 -3.34
CA ILE A 181 -2.05 -14.90 -2.53
C ILE A 181 -0.53 -14.85 -2.39
N ILE A 182 0.07 -13.75 -2.84
CA ILE A 182 1.51 -13.50 -2.78
C ILE A 182 1.75 -12.43 -1.73
N LYS A 183 2.57 -12.74 -0.73
CA LYS A 183 3.14 -11.74 0.18
C LYS A 183 4.50 -11.34 -0.35
N SER A 184 4.69 -10.05 -0.61
CA SER A 184 5.92 -9.56 -1.22
C SER A 184 6.30 -8.17 -0.72
N MET A 185 7.53 -7.77 -0.96
CA MET A 185 8.01 -6.41 -0.75
C MET A 185 8.48 -5.86 -2.09
N ALA A 186 8.22 -4.58 -2.37
CA ALA A 186 8.72 -3.94 -3.58
C ALA A 186 10.27 -3.94 -3.61
N GLY A 187 10.89 -4.07 -4.79
CA GLY A 187 12.36 -4.14 -4.93
C GLY A 187 13.11 -2.88 -4.50
N ASP A 188 12.41 -1.76 -4.33
CA ASP A 188 12.93 -0.53 -3.75
C ASP A 188 13.03 -0.57 -2.21
N ALA A 189 12.29 -1.48 -1.57
CA ALA A 189 12.24 -1.67 -0.14
C ALA A 189 13.44 -2.51 0.34
N LYS A 190 14.63 -1.92 0.28
CA LYS A 190 15.89 -2.55 0.65
C LYS A 190 16.14 -2.44 2.17
N ILE A 191 16.15 -3.57 2.86
CA ILE A 191 16.68 -3.70 4.23
C ILE A 191 17.88 -4.65 4.19
N PRO A 192 19.00 -4.33 4.88
CA PRO A 192 20.13 -5.24 4.96
C PRO A 192 19.73 -6.59 5.58
N LYS A 193 20.19 -7.69 4.98
CA LYS A 193 20.02 -9.04 5.56
C LYS A 193 20.97 -9.30 6.73
N TYR A 194 22.04 -8.51 6.82
CA TYR A 194 23.02 -8.57 7.89
C TYR A 194 23.48 -7.15 8.20
N LEU A 195 23.43 -6.78 9.48
CA LEU A 195 23.86 -5.47 9.98
C LEU A 195 24.67 -5.70 11.26
N PRO A 196 26.02 -5.66 11.20
CA PRO A 196 26.83 -5.77 12.40
C PRO A 196 26.67 -4.52 13.27
N TRP A 197 26.75 -4.69 14.59
CA TRP A 197 26.83 -3.58 15.52
C TRP A 197 28.13 -2.79 15.33
N ASP A 198 28.06 -1.48 15.51
CA ASP A 198 29.18 -0.55 15.48
C ASP A 198 28.89 0.60 16.48
N ASP A 199 29.86 0.96 17.31
CA ASP A 199 29.71 1.99 18.35
C ASP A 199 29.37 3.37 17.77
N LYS A 200 29.55 3.60 16.45
CA LYS A 200 29.08 4.81 15.77
C LYS A 200 27.55 5.03 15.83
N TYR A 201 26.78 3.99 16.16
CA TYR A 201 25.33 4.08 16.29
C TYR A 201 24.87 4.54 17.68
N ILE A 202 25.79 4.71 18.65
CA ILE A 202 25.47 5.24 19.97
C ILE A 202 25.02 6.70 19.81
N GLU A 203 23.83 7.01 20.32
CA GLU A 203 23.27 8.36 20.26
C GLU A 203 23.85 9.24 21.37
N GLU A 204 24.08 10.52 21.05
CA GLU A 204 24.55 11.52 22.01
C GLU A 204 23.46 11.90 23.03
N GLN A 205 22.19 11.83 22.63
CA GLN A 205 21.07 12.08 23.52
C GLN A 205 20.89 10.89 24.48
N GLU A 206 21.03 11.14 25.78
CA GLU A 206 20.84 10.15 26.84
C GLU A 206 19.41 9.57 26.81
N GLY A 207 19.32 8.26 27.02
CA GLY A 207 18.07 7.52 26.97
C GLY A 207 17.56 7.21 25.56
N VAL A 208 18.26 7.64 24.51
CA VAL A 208 17.94 7.27 23.11
C VAL A 208 18.85 6.13 22.66
N VAL A 209 18.25 5.06 22.12
CA VAL A 209 18.96 3.86 21.65
C VAL A 209 18.55 3.49 20.23
N VAL A 210 19.49 2.91 19.47
CA VAL A 210 19.29 2.40 18.11
C VAL A 210 19.22 0.88 18.14
N VAL A 211 18.15 0.30 17.58
CA VAL A 211 17.94 -1.17 17.58
C VAL A 211 18.17 -1.84 16.23
N GLY A 212 18.31 -1.06 15.16
CA GLY A 212 18.55 -1.58 13.81
C GLY A 212 18.17 -0.59 12.73
N GLN A 213 18.07 -1.09 11.50
CA GLN A 213 17.75 -0.32 10.31
C GLN A 213 16.38 -0.71 9.74
N THR A 214 15.63 0.29 9.28
CA THR A 214 14.38 0.14 8.54
C THR A 214 14.54 0.70 7.12
N PHE A 215 13.46 0.72 6.33
CA PHE A 215 13.42 1.27 4.97
C PHE A 215 13.91 2.71 4.87
N SER A 216 13.75 3.48 5.94
CA SER A 216 14.09 4.91 6.00
C SER A 216 14.89 5.21 7.26
N GLY A 217 16.15 4.81 7.25
CA GLY A 217 17.10 5.08 8.33
C GLY A 217 17.03 4.09 9.48
N ASN A 218 17.48 4.51 10.65
CA ASN A 218 17.59 3.67 11.84
C ASN A 218 16.32 3.72 12.69
N ILE A 219 15.97 2.60 13.32
CA ILE A 219 14.92 2.54 14.33
C ILE A 219 15.52 3.02 15.65
N LYS A 220 15.03 4.18 16.12
CA LYS A 220 15.40 4.79 17.40
C LYS A 220 14.29 4.62 18.43
N ILE A 221 14.65 4.38 19.67
CA ILE A 221 13.73 4.32 20.81
C ILE A 221 14.19 5.35 21.84
N ASP A 222 13.30 6.25 22.22
CA ASP A 222 13.54 7.27 23.23
C ASP A 222 12.90 6.81 24.55
N LEU A 223 13.72 6.30 25.47
CA LEU A 223 13.26 5.76 26.76
C LEU A 223 12.70 6.83 27.69
N ASN A 224 12.97 8.11 27.44
CA ASN A 224 12.32 9.21 28.16
C ASN A 224 10.83 9.34 27.81
N LYS A 225 10.40 8.79 26.66
CA LYS A 225 9.02 8.80 26.18
C LYS A 225 8.36 7.43 26.27
N SER A 226 9.08 6.39 25.88
CA SER A 226 8.63 4.99 25.89
C SER A 226 9.59 4.16 26.75
N PRO A 227 9.41 4.12 28.08
CA PRO A 227 10.44 3.70 29.02
C PRO A 227 10.66 2.18 29.14
N HIS A 228 9.79 1.37 28.53
CA HIS A 228 9.82 -0.09 28.65
C HIS A 228 9.73 -0.75 27.28
N ILE A 229 10.57 -1.77 27.07
CA ILE A 229 10.67 -2.51 25.81
C ILE A 229 10.40 -3.98 26.08
N LEU A 230 9.52 -4.59 25.28
CA LEU A 230 9.32 -6.04 25.22
C LEU A 230 9.89 -6.56 23.89
N SER A 231 10.82 -7.51 23.97
CA SER A 231 11.35 -8.21 22.78
C SER A 231 10.89 -9.67 22.81
N ALA A 232 10.17 -10.11 21.78
CA ALA A 232 9.62 -11.45 21.66
C ALA A 232 10.08 -12.11 20.36
N GLY A 233 10.28 -13.42 20.40
CA GLY A 233 10.70 -14.22 19.26
C GLY A 233 11.26 -15.58 19.69
N GLU A 234 11.34 -16.49 18.73
CA GLU A 234 11.83 -17.86 18.93
C GLU A 234 13.32 -17.90 19.33
N THR A 235 13.78 -19.04 19.84
CA THR A 235 15.21 -19.27 20.14
C THR A 235 16.04 -19.11 18.86
N GLY A 236 17.14 -18.36 18.95
CA GLY A 236 17.99 -18.07 17.79
C GLY A 236 17.53 -16.91 16.90
N SER A 237 16.37 -16.30 17.16
CA SER A 237 15.84 -15.17 16.37
C SER A 237 16.58 -13.85 16.56
N GLY A 238 17.47 -13.75 17.56
CA GLY A 238 18.20 -12.51 17.89
C GLY A 238 17.57 -11.64 18.98
N LYS A 239 16.41 -12.01 19.54
CA LYS A 239 15.76 -11.31 20.69
C LYS A 239 16.73 -10.90 21.80
N SER A 240 17.52 -11.85 22.33
CA SER A 240 18.44 -11.58 23.44
C SER A 240 19.65 -10.75 22.99
N VAL A 241 19.98 -10.77 21.69
CA VAL A 241 21.02 -9.90 21.11
C VAL A 241 20.52 -8.46 21.04
N ILE A 242 19.27 -8.22 20.66
CA ILE A 242 18.65 -6.88 20.67
C ILE A 242 18.70 -6.28 22.08
N LEU A 243 18.28 -7.03 23.09
CA LEU A 243 18.30 -6.54 24.49
C LEU A 243 19.73 -6.21 24.96
N ARG A 244 20.73 -7.04 24.61
CA ARG A 244 22.14 -6.78 24.95
C ARG A 244 22.72 -5.59 24.18
N CYS A 245 22.29 -5.37 22.94
CA CYS A 245 22.67 -4.19 22.15
C CYS A 245 22.12 -2.90 22.79
N ILE A 246 20.86 -2.92 23.26
CA ILE A 246 20.27 -1.79 24.00
C ILE A 246 21.03 -1.56 25.31
N LEU A 247 21.30 -2.64 26.07
CA LEU A 247 22.06 -2.58 27.32
C LEU A 247 23.44 -1.95 27.11
N TRP A 248 24.18 -2.36 26.07
CA TRP A 248 25.49 -1.79 25.76
C TRP A 248 25.44 -0.28 25.53
N GLN A 249 24.45 0.19 24.75
CA GLN A 249 24.27 1.63 24.49
C GLN A 249 24.00 2.41 25.78
N LEU A 250 23.11 1.91 26.64
CA LEU A 250 22.79 2.57 27.92
C LEU A 250 23.98 2.56 28.88
N LEU A 251 24.74 1.46 28.95
CA LEU A 251 25.98 1.39 29.74
C LEU A 251 27.00 2.44 29.26
N LYS A 252 27.13 2.63 27.93
CA LYS A 252 28.00 3.66 27.35
C LYS A 252 27.53 5.08 27.61
N GLN A 253 26.23 5.27 27.86
CA GLN A 253 25.63 6.52 28.32
C GLN A 253 25.71 6.70 29.86
N GLY A 254 26.25 5.72 30.60
CA GLY A 254 26.46 5.80 32.04
C GLY A 254 25.33 5.23 32.91
N ALA A 255 24.40 4.48 32.33
CA ALA A 255 23.30 3.85 33.07
C ALA A 255 23.79 2.75 34.03
N ILE A 256 23.04 2.53 35.12
CA ILE A 256 23.24 1.42 36.05
C ILE A 256 22.43 0.21 35.57
N ALA A 257 23.09 -0.95 35.44
CA ALA A 257 22.47 -2.15 34.91
C ALA A 257 22.15 -3.22 35.98
N TYR A 258 20.93 -3.75 35.90
CA TYR A 258 20.51 -4.96 36.59
C TYR A 258 20.03 -5.97 35.54
N MET A 259 20.59 -7.17 35.55
CA MET A 259 20.32 -8.22 34.57
C MET A 259 19.76 -9.43 35.31
N VAL A 260 18.66 -10.00 34.81
CA VAL A 260 18.00 -11.15 35.45
C VAL A 260 17.95 -12.31 34.45
N ASP A 261 18.58 -13.44 34.81
CA ASP A 261 18.57 -14.67 34.02
C ASP A 261 18.61 -15.90 34.94
N PHE A 262 17.43 -16.52 35.12
CA PHE A 262 17.26 -17.69 35.98
C PHE A 262 17.86 -18.98 35.42
N LYS A 263 18.46 -18.95 34.22
CA LYS A 263 19.22 -20.09 33.68
C LYS A 263 20.66 -20.10 34.21
N GLY A 264 20.89 -19.66 35.44
CA GLY A 264 22.21 -19.57 36.06
C GLY A 264 23.12 -18.48 35.45
N GLY A 265 22.54 -17.42 34.88
CA GLY A 265 23.32 -16.31 34.30
C GLY A 265 24.07 -16.65 33.02
N VAL A 266 23.73 -17.75 32.34
CA VAL A 266 24.44 -18.22 31.13
C VAL A 266 24.45 -17.16 30.01
N GLU A 267 23.38 -16.37 29.88
CA GLU A 267 23.32 -15.29 28.88
C GLU A 267 24.13 -14.04 29.27
N PHE A 268 24.43 -13.89 30.57
CA PHE A 268 25.12 -12.76 31.19
C PHE A 268 26.31 -13.26 32.02
N GLY A 269 27.32 -13.82 31.34
CA GLY A 269 28.51 -14.36 32.02
C GLY A 269 29.36 -13.31 32.75
N LEU A 270 30.50 -13.73 33.29
CA LEU A 270 31.36 -12.95 34.20
C LEU A 270 31.74 -11.54 33.72
N GLU A 271 31.83 -11.30 32.41
CA GLU A 271 32.10 -9.97 31.87
C GLU A 271 30.95 -8.98 32.11
N TYR A 272 29.69 -9.45 32.14
CA TYR A 272 28.53 -8.62 32.47
C TYR A 272 28.48 -8.24 33.94
N GLU A 273 28.96 -9.10 34.84
CA GLU A 273 29.06 -8.81 36.28
C GLU A 273 30.01 -7.64 36.58
N LYS A 274 30.95 -7.33 35.67
CA LYS A 274 31.86 -6.18 35.81
C LYS A 274 31.18 -4.83 35.59
N VAL A 275 30.03 -4.81 34.91
CA VAL A 275 29.32 -3.57 34.49
C VAL A 275 27.92 -3.44 35.10
N GLY A 276 27.46 -4.43 35.84
CA GLY A 276 26.16 -4.41 36.50
C GLY A 276 25.93 -5.65 37.36
N GLN A 277 24.78 -5.71 38.01
CA GLN A 277 24.44 -6.83 38.87
C GLN A 277 23.67 -7.90 38.09
N VAL A 278 24.14 -9.15 38.12
CA VAL A 278 23.47 -10.31 37.51
C VAL A 278 22.71 -11.08 38.59
N ILE A 279 21.43 -11.35 38.35
CA ILE A 279 20.51 -12.04 39.26
C ILE A 279 20.08 -13.36 38.63
N THR A 280 20.38 -14.46 39.31
CA THR A 280 20.12 -15.82 38.80
C THR A 280 19.04 -16.57 39.57
N GLU A 281 18.64 -16.07 40.73
CA GLU A 281 17.70 -16.75 41.64
C GLU A 281 16.46 -15.91 41.91
N VAL A 282 15.33 -16.57 42.16
CA VAL A 282 14.02 -15.94 42.40
C VAL A 282 14.05 -15.04 43.63
N ASP A 283 14.62 -15.50 44.74
CA ASP A 283 14.69 -14.73 46.00
C ASP A 283 15.51 -13.43 45.83
N ALA A 284 16.57 -13.48 45.02
CA ALA A 284 17.38 -12.31 44.71
C ALA A 284 16.64 -11.35 43.77
N ALA A 285 15.84 -11.87 42.84
CA ALA A 285 14.99 -11.06 41.97
C ALA A 285 13.88 -10.35 42.78
N GLU A 286 13.23 -11.02 43.72
CA GLU A 286 12.23 -10.39 44.60
C GLU A 286 12.83 -9.20 45.36
N LYS A 287 14.01 -9.39 45.95
CA LYS A 287 14.75 -8.32 46.63
C LYS A 287 15.10 -7.16 45.69
N LEU A 288 15.57 -7.46 44.48
CA LEU A 288 15.87 -6.46 43.47
C LEU A 288 14.62 -5.65 43.10
N PHE A 289 13.52 -6.32 42.76
CA PHE A 289 12.29 -5.64 42.36
C PHE A 289 11.69 -4.83 43.51
N LYS A 290 11.77 -5.31 44.76
CA LYS A 290 11.39 -4.51 45.94
C LYS A 290 12.23 -3.24 46.05
N TYR A 291 13.54 -3.35 45.89
CA TYR A 291 14.44 -2.19 45.87
C TYR A 291 14.08 -1.20 44.74
N LEU A 292 13.84 -1.68 43.51
CA LEU A 292 13.51 -0.83 42.36
C LEU A 292 12.18 -0.08 42.55
N VAL A 293 11.18 -0.71 43.19
CA VAL A 293 9.91 -0.04 43.55
C VAL A 293 10.15 1.09 44.56
N ASP A 294 10.95 0.83 45.61
CA ASP A 294 11.27 1.84 46.63
C ASP A 294 12.11 2.98 46.05
N GLU A 295 13.08 2.68 45.19
CA GLU A 295 13.90 3.65 44.47
C GLU A 295 13.06 4.55 43.57
N ASN A 296 12.12 3.98 42.82
CA ASN A 296 11.18 4.75 42.02
C ASN A 296 10.32 5.70 42.89
N ALA A 297 9.82 5.23 44.03
CA ALA A 297 9.06 6.06 44.96
C ALA A 297 9.89 7.24 45.51
N LYS A 298 11.18 7.01 45.83
CA LYS A 298 12.11 8.08 46.23
C LYS A 298 12.31 9.10 45.12
N ARG A 299 12.53 8.66 43.87
CA ARG A 299 12.70 9.55 42.72
C ARG A 299 11.46 10.40 42.48
N LEU A 300 10.27 9.81 42.51
CA LEU A 300 9.01 10.55 42.37
C LEU A 300 8.81 11.61 43.46
N LYS A 301 9.23 11.30 44.70
CA LYS A 301 9.23 12.27 45.81
C LYS A 301 10.17 13.43 45.51
N LEU A 302 11.41 13.16 45.12
CA LEU A 302 12.40 14.19 44.77
C LEU A 302 11.92 15.09 43.62
N LEU A 303 11.34 14.51 42.56
CA LEU A 303 10.78 15.27 41.43
C LEU A 303 9.68 16.23 41.89
N ARG A 304 8.81 15.76 42.79
CA ARG A 304 7.75 16.59 43.37
C ARG A 304 8.31 17.73 44.22
N GLU A 305 9.32 17.44 45.03
CA GLU A 305 9.99 18.43 45.90
C GLU A 305 10.76 19.49 45.10
N SER A 306 11.36 19.11 43.97
CA SER A 306 12.11 20.02 43.09
C SER A 306 11.24 20.73 42.03
N GLY A 307 9.98 20.34 41.87
CA GLY A 307 9.11 20.83 40.79
C GLY A 307 9.50 20.34 39.39
N SER A 308 10.29 19.26 39.30
CA SER A 308 10.75 18.66 38.05
C SER A 308 9.72 17.67 37.49
N LYS A 309 9.67 17.52 36.16
CA LYS A 309 8.73 16.58 35.49
C LYS A 309 9.33 15.19 35.25
N ASN A 310 10.64 15.09 35.19
CA ASN A 310 11.42 13.91 34.79
C ASN A 310 12.85 14.02 35.38
N ILE A 311 13.63 12.95 35.24
CA ILE A 311 14.98 12.81 35.83
C ILE A 311 16.10 13.44 34.99
N GLY A 312 15.77 14.00 33.82
CA GLY A 312 16.70 14.65 32.88
C GLY A 312 16.30 16.08 32.59
#